data_AF-A0A2K3JCT5-F1
#
_entry.id   AF-A0A2K3JCT5-F1
#
_cell.length_a   1.000
_cell.length_b   1.000
_cell.length_c   1.000
_cell.angle_alpha   90.00
_cell.angle_beta   90.00
_cell.angle_gamma   90.00
#
_symmetry.space_group_name_H-M   'P 1'
#
loop_
_entity.id
_entity.type
_entity.pdbx_description
1 polymer ?
#
loop_
_entity_poly.entity_id
_entity_poly.type
_entity_poly.pdbx_seq_one_letter_code
_entity_poly.pdbx_strand_id
1 'polypeptide(L)' 'MKHDTKKKQKTWLRNLFHPKDYQVKEVTWISISALKKLATTKEQKYILKLIENETIPSVKAVWIDHFLEKTKHSKCKKSG' A
#
# COMPACT_ATOMS: atom_id res chain seq x y z
N MET A 1 19.87 -50.82 -12.02
CA MET A 1 18.78 -49.85 -11.82
C MET A 1 19.03 -49.11 -10.51
N LYS A 2 19.43 -47.83 -10.54
CA LYS A 2 19.65 -47.01 -9.34
C LYS A 2 18.89 -45.69 -9.54
N HIS A 3 17.88 -45.46 -8.71
CA HIS A 3 17.03 -44.27 -8.76
C HIS A 3 17.68 -43.13 -7.97
N ASP A 4 18.07 -42.07 -8.67
CA ASP A 4 18.58 -40.84 -8.08
C ASP A 4 17.41 -39.85 -7.91
N THR A 5 16.70 -39.94 -6.78
CA THR A 5 15.46 -39.16 -6.51
C THR A 5 15.65 -38.02 -5.50
N LYS A 6 16.88 -37.68 -5.10
CA LYS A 6 17.10 -36.75 -3.97
C LYS A 6 17.27 -35.27 -4.33
N LYS A 7 17.24 -34.87 -5.61
CA LYS A 7 17.44 -33.46 -6.00
C LYS A 7 16.19 -32.57 -5.98
N LYS A 8 14.97 -33.13 -6.07
CA LYS A 8 13.74 -32.32 -6.22
C LYS A 8 13.13 -31.77 -4.91
N GLN A 9 13.41 -32.38 -3.76
CA GLN A 9 12.80 -31.95 -2.49
C GLN A 9 13.38 -30.63 -1.94
N LYS A 10 14.69 -30.39 -2.11
CA LYS A 10 15.34 -29.19 -1.54
C LYS A 10 14.93 -27.87 -2.18
N THR A 11 14.45 -27.89 -3.42
CA THR A 11 14.01 -26.67 -4.13
C THR A 11 12.62 -26.21 -3.72
N TRP A 12 11.73 -27.13 -3.33
CA TRP A 12 10.34 -26.78 -2.98
C TRP A 12 10.24 -25.98 -1.68
N LEU A 13 11.10 -26.27 -0.71
CA LEU A 13 11.13 -25.57 0.58
C LEU A 13 11.64 -24.12 0.47
N ARG A 14 12.35 -23.74 -0.60
CA ARG A 14 12.78 -22.34 -0.80
C ARG A 14 11.62 -21.39 -1.08
N ASN A 15 10.49 -21.92 -1.56
CA ASN A 15 9.32 -21.11 -1.87
C ASN A 15 8.35 -20.98 -0.68
N LEU A 16 8.50 -21.79 0.38
CA LEU A 16 7.66 -21.68 1.59
C LEU A 16 8.11 -20.56 2.54
N PHE A 17 9.41 -20.22 2.53
CA PHE A 17 10.00 -19.18 3.38
C PHE A 17 10.29 -17.89 2.62
N HIS A 18 9.57 -17.64 1.52
CA HIS A 18 9.48 -16.28 1.01
C HIS A 18 8.41 -15.59 1.85
N PRO A 19 8.76 -14.79 2.89
CA PRO A 19 7.83 -13.79 3.36
C PRO A 19 7.39 -13.06 2.11
N LYS A 20 6.07 -13.05 1.87
CA LYS A 20 5.49 -12.29 0.77
C LYS A 20 6.06 -10.89 0.96
N ASP A 21 7.01 -10.50 0.12
CA ASP A 21 7.61 -9.19 0.22
C ASP A 21 6.40 -8.26 0.25
N TYR A 22 6.15 -7.66 1.41
CA TYR A 22 5.42 -6.43 1.45
C TYR A 22 6.35 -5.56 0.64
N GLN A 23 6.16 -5.59 -0.69
CA GLN A 23 6.76 -4.66 -1.60
C GLN A 23 6.23 -3.37 -1.04
N VAL A 24 7.03 -2.76 -0.17
CA VAL A 24 6.93 -1.39 0.25
C VAL A 24 7.02 -0.71 -1.10
N LYS A 25 5.84 -0.53 -1.73
CA LYS A 25 5.72 0.12 -3.01
C LYS A 25 6.48 1.40 -2.77
N GLU A 26 7.66 1.51 -3.38
CA GLU A 26 8.53 2.66 -3.27
C GLU A 26 7.61 3.83 -3.23
N VAL A 27 7.56 4.52 -2.08
CA VAL A 27 6.49 5.45 -1.73
C VAL A 27 6.35 6.38 -2.91
N THR A 28 5.42 6.05 -3.81
CA THR A 28 5.25 6.78 -5.06
C THR A 28 5.05 8.17 -4.53
N TRP A 29 5.92 9.11 -4.86
CA TRP A 29 5.91 10.45 -4.28
C TRP A 29 4.59 11.12 -4.69
N ILE A 30 3.52 10.73 -4.00
CA ILE A 30 2.19 11.23 -4.20
C ILE A 30 2.30 12.63 -3.68
N SER A 31 2.34 13.56 -4.63
CA SER A 31 2.51 14.96 -4.31
C SER A 31 1.37 15.37 -3.37
N ILE A 32 1.74 15.99 -2.25
CA ILE A 32 0.77 16.53 -1.29
C ILE A 32 -0.16 17.53 -2.00
N SER A 33 0.34 18.20 -3.04
CA SER A 33 -0.45 19.07 -3.92
C SER A 33 -1.56 18.32 -4.66
N ALA A 34 -1.34 17.08 -5.11
CA ALA A 34 -2.39 16.24 -5.69
C ALA A 34 -3.43 15.82 -4.63
N LEU A 35 -2.98 15.45 -3.42
CA LEU A 35 -3.89 15.10 -2.32
C LEU A 35 -4.75 16.30 -1.90
N LYS A 36 -4.19 17.52 -1.88
CA LYS A 36 -4.92 18.78 -1.66
C LYS A 36 -6.08 18.96 -2.62
N LYS A 37 -5.88 18.66 -3.91
CA LYS A 37 -6.95 18.75 -4.93
C LYS A 37 -8.07 17.73 -4.71
N LEU A 38 -7.77 16.59 -4.08
CA LEU A 38 -8.75 15.54 -3.79
C LEU A 38 -9.51 15.75 -2.48
N ALA A 39 -8.96 16.53 -1.55
CA ALA A 39 -9.54 16.80 -0.23
C ALA A 39 -10.70 17.79 -0.31
N THR A 40 -11.88 17.29 -0.66
CA THR A 40 -13.12 18.08 -0.78
C THR A 40 -13.89 18.14 0.55
N THR A 41 -13.87 17.08 1.35
CA THR A 41 -14.61 17.01 2.62
C THR A 41 -13.78 17.48 3.82
N LYS A 42 -14.45 17.86 4.92
CA LYS A 42 -13.78 18.24 6.18
C LYS A 42 -12.92 17.09 6.73
N GLU A 43 -13.40 15.85 6.62
CA GLU A 43 -12.68 14.64 7.03
C GLU A 43 -11.40 14.43 6.20
N GLN A 44 -11.48 14.57 4.88
CA GLN A 44 -10.32 14.47 4.00
C GLN A 44 -9.27 15.55 4.31
N LYS A 45 -9.70 16.79 4.58
CA LYS A 45 -8.80 17.87 4.99
C LYS A 45 -8.11 17.59 6.32
N TYR A 46 -8.78 16.91 7.25
CA TYR A 46 -8.18 16.51 8.51
C TYR A 46 -7.11 15.44 8.30
N ILE A 47 -7.42 14.38 7.54
CA ILE A 47 -6.46 13.31 7.21
C ILE A 47 -5.25 13.89 6.45
N LEU A 48 -5.47 14.85 5.56
CA LEU A 48 -4.38 15.53 4.85
C LEU A 48 -3.42 16.25 5.81
N LYS A 49 -3.92 16.92 6.86
CA LYS A 49 -3.06 17.53 7.89
C LYS A 49 -2.23 16.49 8.64
N LEU A 50 -2.79 15.31 8.88
CA LEU A 50 -2.04 14.20 9.49
C LEU A 50 -0.89 13.76 8.56
N ILE A 51 -1.14 13.63 7.26
CA ILE A 51 -0.12 13.29 6.25
C ILE A 51 0.97 14.37 6.16
N GLU A 52 0.62 15.66 6.28
CA GLU A 52 1.58 16.78 6.23
C GLU A 52 2.49 16.81 7.46
N ASN A 53 1.93 16.52 8.64
CA ASN A 53 2.67 16.54 9.91
C ASN A 53 3.40 15.23 10.22
N GLU A 54 3.09 14.15 9.52
CA GLU A 54 3.72 12.85 9.74
C GLU A 54 5.18 12.83 9.26
N THR A 55 6.08 12.51 10.18
CA THR A 55 7.52 12.45 9.94
C THR A 55 7.99 11.04 9.60
N ILE A 56 7.26 10.01 10.01
CA ILE A 56 7.62 8.61 9.77
C ILE A 56 7.13 8.20 8.38
N PRO A 57 8.03 7.88 7.42
CA PRO A 57 7.63 7.62 6.03
C PRO A 57 6.66 6.45 5.86
N SER A 58 6.82 5.38 6.65
CA SER A 58 5.94 4.20 6.60
C SER A 58 4.52 4.53 7.07
N VAL A 59 4.39 5.30 8.15
CA VAL A 59 3.10 5.74 8.69
C VAL A 59 2.43 6.71 7.71
N LYS A 60 3.20 7.60 7.10
CA LYS A 60 2.73 8.50 6.05
C LYS A 60 2.14 7.75 4.86
N ALA A 61 2.79 6.67 4.42
CA ALA A 61 2.28 5.82 3.35
C ALA A 61 0.92 5.20 3.71
N VAL A 62 0.77 4.68 4.93
CA VAL A 62 -0.50 4.13 5.43
C VAL A 62 -1.60 5.19 5.46
N TRP A 63 -1.29 6.40 5.90
CA TRP A 63 -2.27 7.51 5.88
C TRP A 63 -2.68 7.91 4.47
N ILE A 64 -1.74 7.92 3.52
CA ILE A 64 -2.03 8.19 2.10
C ILE A 64 -2.96 7.12 1.54
N ASP A 65 -2.70 5.84 1.80
CA ASP A 65 -3.57 4.75 1.37
C ASP A 65 -4.97 4.89 1.97
N HIS A 66 -5.07 5.18 3.27
CA HIS A 66 -6.35 5.43 3.93
C HIS A 66 -7.11 6.62 3.33
N PHE A 67 -6.42 7.71 3.02
CA PHE A 67 -6.99 8.88 2.35
C PHE A 67 -7.54 8.52 0.96
N LEU A 68 -6.78 7.73 0.18
CA LEU A 68 -7.19 7.29 -1.15
C LEU A 68 -8.40 6.35 -1.09
N GLU A 69 -8.47 5.46 -0.11
CA GLU A 69 -9.64 4.62 0.14
C GLU A 69 -10.89 5.49 0.37
N LYS A 70 -10.81 6.44 1.32
CA LYS A 70 -11.91 7.37 1.63
C LYS A 70 -12.33 8.22 0.42
N THR A 71 -11.39 8.65 -0.41
CA THR A 71 -11.69 9.45 -1.60
C THR A 71 -12.31 8.63 -2.73
N LYS A 72 -11.90 7.37 -2.94
CA LYS A 72 -12.54 6.47 -3.92
C LYS A 72 -14.01 6.24 -3.61
N HIS A 73 -14.34 5.99 -2.35
CA HIS A 73 -15.73 5.81 -1.92
C HIS A 73 -16.60 7.06 -2.13
N SER A 74 -16.01 8.26 -2.06
CA SER A 74 -16.74 9.51 -2.32
C SER A 74 -17.14 9.69 -3.79
N LYS A 75 -16.38 9.12 -4.74
CA LYS A 75 -16.71 9.18 -6.18
C LYS A 75 -17.71 8.12 -6.62
N CYS A 76 -17.77 6.95 -5.96
CA CYS A 76 -18.74 5.91 -6.32
C CYS A 76 -20.19 6.26 -5.95
N LYS A 77 -20.43 7.18 -5.01
CA LYS A 77 -21.80 7.59 -4.62
C LYS A 77 -22.54 8.49 -5.64
N LYS A 78 -21.95 8.78 -6.82
CA LYS A 78 -22.61 9.55 -7.89
C LYS A 78 -23.16 8.71 -9.03
N SER A 79 -23.28 7.39 -8.85
CA SER A 79 -23.93 6.50 -9.81
C SER A 79 -25.05 5.77 -9.08
N GLY A 80 -26.27 6.29 -9.17
CA GLY A 80 -27.46 5.77 -8.49
C GLY A 80 -28.53 6.85 -8.40
#